data_AF-A0A7W1I982-F1
#
_entry.id   AF-A0A7W1I982-F1
#
_cell.length_a   1.000
_cell.length_b   1.000
_cell.length_c   1.000
_cell.angle_alpha   90.00
_cell.angle_beta   90.00
_cell.angle_gamma   90.00
#
_symmetry.space_group_name_H-M   'P 1'
#
loop_
_entity.id
_entity.type
_entity.pdbx_description
1 polymer ?
#
loop_
_entity_poly.entity_id
_entity_poly.type
_entity_poly.pdbx_seq_one_letter_code
_entity_poly.pdbx_strand_id
1 'polypeptide(L)' 'MAPDFADIRRDPSRTGVFADFDGTLSTIVTDPADAQPVGGAAVVLRDLADRYASVA' A
#
# COMPACT_ATOMS: atom_id res chain seq x y z
N MET A 1 -6.65 -7.42 -18.06
CA MET A 1 -5.38 -6.73 -18.31
C MET A 1 -5.01 -6.03 -17.01
N ALA A 2 -3.91 -6.41 -16.35
CA ALA A 2 -3.47 -5.68 -15.17
C ALA A 2 -3.01 -4.27 -15.61
N PRO A 3 -3.21 -3.24 -14.77
CA PRO A 3 -2.69 -1.91 -15.06
C PRO A 3 -1.16 -1.96 -15.21
N ASP A 4 -0.64 -1.20 -16.18
CA ASP A 4 0.81 -0.97 -16.31
C ASP A 4 1.23 0.13 -15.33
N PHE A 5 2.24 -0.16 -14.52
CA PHE A 5 2.79 0.73 -13.51
C PHE A 5 4.14 1.34 -13.93
N ALA A 6 4.51 1.28 -15.21
CA ALA A 6 5.78 1.81 -15.72
C ALA A 6 6.01 3.28 -15.32
N ASP A 7 4.99 4.12 -15.41
CA ASP A 7 5.09 5.55 -15.07
C ASP A 7 5.30 5.77 -13.56
N ILE A 8 4.61 4.99 -12.71
CA ILE A 8 4.79 5.03 -11.24
C ILE A 8 6.24 4.68 -10.88
N ARG A 9 6.84 3.71 -11.58
CA ARG A 9 8.21 3.26 -11.32
C ARG A 9 9.28 4.21 -11.86
N ARG A 10 8.93 5.06 -12.83
CA ARG A 10 9.86 5.94 -13.56
C ARG A 10 10.39 7.07 -12.68
N ASP A 11 9.56 7.66 -11.84
CA ASP A 11 9.93 8.80 -10.98
C ASP A 11 9.33 8.66 -9.57
N PRO A 12 9.87 7.75 -8.74
CA PRO A 12 9.28 7.42 -7.45
C PRO A 12 9.41 8.56 -6.42
N SER A 13 10.44 9.42 -6.52
CA SER A 13 10.61 10.58 -5.63
C SER A 13 9.56 11.68 -5.86
N ARG A 14 8.83 11.62 -6.97
CA ARG A 14 7.69 12.49 -7.29
C ARG A 14 6.34 11.79 -7.30
N THR A 15 6.31 10.51 -6.92
CA THR A 15 5.11 9.68 -6.96
C THR A 15 4.74 9.24 -5.54
N GLY A 16 3.46 9.40 -5.20
CA GLY A 16 2.90 8.90 -3.94
C GLY A 16 2.08 7.63 -4.17
N VAL A 17 2.18 6.67 -3.25
CA VAL A 17 1.33 5.47 -3.22
C VAL A 17 0.37 5.60 -2.04
N PHE A 18 -0.93 5.61 -2.32
CA PHE A 18 -1.98 5.75 -1.33
C PHE A 18 -2.79 4.46 -1.29
N ALA A 19 -2.86 3.85 -0.12
CA ALA A 19 -3.61 2.62 0.11
C ALA A 19 -4.62 2.85 1.23
N ASP A 20 -5.83 2.35 1.01
CA ASP A 20 -6.82 2.16 2.06
C ASP A 20 -6.43 0.96 2.94
N PHE A 21 -7.02 0.84 4.13
CA PHE A 21 -6.78 -0.28 5.03
C PHE A 21 -7.87 -1.34 4.93
N ASP A 22 -9.09 -1.05 5.38
CA ASP A 22 -10.15 -2.05 5.53
C ASP A 22 -10.67 -2.56 4.19
N GLY A 23 -10.54 -3.86 3.94
CA GLY A 23 -10.87 -4.46 2.65
C GLY A 23 -9.83 -4.21 1.55
N THR A 24 -8.71 -3.57 1.87
CA THR A 24 -7.58 -3.34 0.97
C THR A 24 -6.30 -4.01 1.49
N LEU A 25 -5.81 -3.58 2.65
CA LEU A 25 -4.65 -4.15 3.35
C LEU A 25 -5.04 -5.09 4.49
N SER A 26 -6.32 -5.13 4.87
CA SER A 26 -6.91 -6.13 5.76
C SER A 26 -8.13 -6.78 5.08
N THR A 27 -8.57 -7.94 5.55
CA THR A 27 -9.86 -8.51 5.13
C THR A 27 -11.01 -7.79 5.81
N ILE A 28 -12.15 -7.63 5.12
CA ILE A 28 -13.38 -7.14 5.74
C ILE A 28 -13.86 -8.16 6.78
N VAL A 29 -13.99 -7.72 8.03
CA VAL A 29 -14.40 -8.52 9.19
C VAL A 29 -15.67 -7.96 9.82
N THR A 30 -16.34 -8.77 10.63
CA THR A 30 -17.57 -8.36 11.33
C THR A 30 -17.29 -7.44 12.52
N ASP A 31 -16.31 -7.79 13.36
CA ASP A 31 -15.83 -6.92 14.42
C ASP A 31 -14.60 -6.14 13.91
N PRO A 32 -14.64 -4.80 13.84
CA PRO A 32 -13.49 -3.99 13.42
C PRO A 32 -12.22 -4.21 14.26
N ALA A 33 -12.36 -4.62 15.52
CA ALA A 33 -11.20 -4.89 16.38
C ALA A 33 -10.39 -6.13 15.93
N ASP A 34 -10.99 -7.02 15.15
CA ASP A 34 -10.35 -8.21 14.60
C ASP A 34 -9.56 -7.93 13.30
N ALA A 35 -9.61 -6.70 12.78
CA ALA A 35 -8.91 -6.35 11.56
C ALA A 35 -7.39 -6.52 11.72
N GLN A 36 -6.80 -7.34 10.86
CA GLN A 36 -5.36 -7.58 10.83
C GLN A 36 -4.80 -7.36 9.43
N PRO A 37 -3.58 -6.81 9.29
CA PRO A 37 -2.93 -6.69 8.00
C PRO A 37 -2.77 -8.05 7.33
N VAL A 38 -2.98 -8.11 6.01
CA VAL A 38 -2.67 -9.29 5.22
C VAL A 38 -1.16 -9.58 5.27
N GLY A 39 -0.80 -10.85 5.11
CA GLY A 39 0.60 -11.28 5.15
C GLY A 39 1.49 -10.46 4.21
N GLY A 40 2.56 -9.88 4.76
CA GLY A 40 3.53 -9.09 4.00
C GLY A 40 3.18 -7.60 3.81
N ALA A 41 1.97 -7.14 4.15
CA ALA A 41 1.56 -5.74 3.97
C ALA A 41 2.53 -4.75 4.63
N ALA A 42 2.90 -4.99 5.90
CA ALA A 42 3.83 -4.13 6.63
C ALA A 42 5.24 -4.09 6.00
N VAL A 43 5.70 -5.20 5.42
CA VAL A 43 7.01 -5.25 4.75
C VAL A 43 6.97 -4.45 3.45
N VAL A 44 5.93 -4.66 2.64
CA VAL A 44 5.76 -3.94 1.37
C VAL A 44 5.58 -2.44 1.60
N LEU A 45 4.80 -2.01 2.59
CA LEU A 45 4.64 -0.58 2.89
C LEU A 45 5.95 0.07 3.32
N ARG A 46 6.79 -0.63 4.07
CA ARG A 46 8.13 -0.13 4.42
C ARG A 46 9.01 0.01 3.17
N ASP A 47 9.05 -1.01 2.31
CA ASP A 47 9.83 -0.98 1.08
C ASP A 47 9.34 0.12 0.11
N LEU A 48 8.03 0.40 0.11
CA LEU A 48 7.45 1.52 -0.64
C LEU A 48 7.83 2.86 -0.02
N ALA A 49 7.77 3.01 1.30
CA ALA A 49 8.14 4.24 2.00
C ALA A 49 9.63 4.59 1.83
N ASP A 50 10.50 3.58 1.71
CA ASP A 50 11.94 3.78 1.44
C ASP A 50 12.22 4.26 0.01
N ARG A 51 11.29 4.02 -0.93
CA ARG A 51 11.48 4.27 -2.37
C ARG A 51 10.70 5.46 -2.91
N TYR A 52 9.47 5.66 -2.42
CA TYR A 52 8.52 6.64 -2.93
C TYR A 52 8.43 7.86 -2.02
N ALA A 53 7.88 8.95 -2.54
CA ALA A 53 7.64 10.16 -1.74
C ALA A 53 6.66 9.87 -0.60
N SER A 54 7.03 10.25 0.63
CA SER A 54 6.14 10.23 1.79
C SER A 54 5.49 11.59 1.98
N VAL A 55 4.17 11.60 2.17
CA VAL A 55 3.41 12.78 2.61
C VAL A 55 2.99 12.53 4.05
N ALA A 56 3.34 13.46 4.93
CA ALA A 56 3.02 13.46 6.36
C ALA A 56 1.79 14.32 6.65
#